data_AF-A0A1G0LGC4-F1
#
_entry.id   AF-A0A1G0LGC4-F1
#
_cell.length_a   1.000
_cell.length_b   1.000
_cell.length_c   1.000
_cell.angle_alpha   90.00
_cell.angle_beta   90.00
_cell.angle_gamma   90.00
#
_symmetry.space_group_name_H-M   'P 1'
#
loop_
_entity.id
_entity.type
_entity.pdbx_description
1 polymer ?
#
loop_
_entity_poly.entity_id
_entity_poly.type
_entity_poly.pdbx_seq_one_letter_code
_entity_poly.pdbx_strand_id
1 'polypeptide(L)' 'MTIGYQYIALIIAGLAGMVWGIPAAHRLKSPFDIAAAAVVLCGVIAFVLGVLLTFIPGFFSN' A
#
# COMPACT_ATOMS: atom_id res chain seq x y z
N MET A 1 -1.13 -19.06 16.08
CA MET A 1 -1.26 -17.84 15.26
C MET A 1 -0.24 -17.95 14.13
N THR A 2 -0.63 -18.49 12.98
CA THR A 2 0.24 -18.56 11.80
C THR A 2 0.30 -17.17 11.20
N ILE A 3 1.33 -16.40 11.57
CA ILE A 3 1.57 -15.07 11.03
C ILE A 3 1.85 -15.23 9.54
N GLY A 4 1.03 -14.61 8.69
CA GLY A 4 1.16 -14.64 7.23
C GLY A 4 2.33 -13.78 6.76
N TYR A 5 3.56 -14.21 7.03
CA TYR A 5 4.79 -13.47 6.67
C TYR A 5 4.89 -13.14 5.18
N GLN A 6 4.21 -13.91 4.32
CA GLN A 6 4.12 -13.67 2.88
C GLN A 6 3.51 -12.28 2.55
N TYR A 7 2.63 -11.76 3.40
CA TYR A 7 1.95 -10.48 3.17
C TYR A 7 2.75 -9.27 3.70
N ILE A 8 3.86 -9.50 4.41
CA ILE A 8 4.76 -8.41 4.83
C ILE A 8 5.35 -7.68 3.62
N ALA A 9 5.58 -8.39 2.51
CA ALA A 9 6.00 -7.78 1.25
C ALA A 9 4.96 -6.74 0.74
N LEU A 10 3.66 -7.00 0.91
CA LEU A 10 2.58 -6.05 0.58
C LEU A 10 2.62 -4.82 1.49
N ILE A 11 2.88 -5.02 2.79
CA ILE A 11 3.03 -3.93 3.77
C ILE A 11 4.19 -3.02 3.36
N ILE A 12 5.35 -3.60 3.05
CA ILE A 12 6.55 -2.85 2.66
C ILE A 12 6.33 -2.14 1.32
N ALA A 13 5.73 -2.81 0.33
CA ALA A 13 5.41 -2.21 -0.96
C ALA A 13 4.42 -1.03 -0.83
N GLY A 14 3.41 -1.17 0.03
CA GLY A 14 2.45 -0.11 0.32
C GLY A 14 3.10 1.11 0.99
N LEU A 15 3.99 0.86 1.96
CA LEU A 15 4.81 1.90 2.61
C LEU A 15 5.71 2.62 1.61
N ALA A 16 6.42 1.88 0.76
CA ALA A 16 7.28 2.46 -0.27
C ALA A 16 6.48 3.35 -1.25
N GLY A 17 5.28 2.90 -1.64
CA GLY A 17 4.36 3.67 -2.48
C GLY A 17 3.88 4.96 -1.83
N MET A 18 3.56 4.93 -0.53
CA MET A 18 3.18 6.14 0.22
C MET A 18 4.35 7.11 0.39
N VAL A 19 5.53 6.62 0.78
CA VAL A 19 6.73 7.43 0.98
C VAL A 19 7.20 8.09 -0.32
N TRP A 20 7.05 7.40 -1.45
CA TRP A 20 7.39 7.96 -2.77
C TRP A 20 6.29 8.87 -3.33
N GLY A 21 5.03 8.48 -3.18
CA GLY A 21 3.90 9.16 -3.81
C GLY A 21 3.59 10.54 -3.20
N ILE A 22 3.83 10.74 -1.90
CA ILE A 22 3.66 12.04 -1.22
C ILE A 22 4.60 13.12 -1.79
N PRO A 23 5.93 12.92 -1.85
CA PRO A 23 6.83 13.90 -2.46
C PRO A 23 6.66 13.99 -3.99
N ALA A 24 6.27 12.90 -4.66
CA ALA A 24 5.98 12.93 -6.09
C ALA A 24 4.77 13.81 -6.43
N ALA A 25 3.67 13.72 -5.66
CA ALA A 25 2.49 14.57 -5.84
C ALA A 25 2.85 16.05 -5.68
N HIS A 26 3.70 16.37 -4.71
CA HIS A 26 4.11 17.76 -4.46
C HIS A 26 5.15 18.31 -5.47
N ARG A 27 5.85 17.43 -6.21
CA ARG A 27 6.86 17.81 -7.22
C ARG A 27 6.38 17.74 -8.67
N LEU A 28 5.35 16.95 -8.98
CA LEU A 28 4.90 16.75 -10.36
C LEU A 28 3.84 17.77 -10.76
N LYS A 29 4.08 18.44 -11.89
CA LYS A 29 3.15 19.39 -12.50
C LYS A 29 1.97 18.65 -13.15
N SER A 30 0.77 19.23 -13.11
CA SER A 30 -0.43 18.68 -13.75
C SER A 30 -0.14 18.25 -15.20
N PRO A 31 -0.56 17.05 -15.65
CA PRO A 31 -1.54 16.12 -15.05
C PRO A 31 -0.96 14.98 -14.20
N PHE A 32 0.35 14.94 -13.99
CA PHE A 32 0.99 13.80 -13.31
C PHE A 32 0.74 13.75 -11.79
N ASP A 33 0.23 14.82 -11.21
CA ASP A 33 -0.23 14.89 -9.81
C ASP A 33 -1.33 13.84 -9.55
N ILE A 34 -2.25 13.65 -10.51
CA ILE A 34 -3.30 12.61 -10.43
C ILE A 34 -2.70 11.20 -10.42
N ALA A 35 -1.67 10.96 -11.22
CA ALA A 35 -0.98 9.66 -11.23
C ALA A 35 -0.25 9.41 -9.90
N ALA A 36 0.38 10.44 -9.34
CA ALA A 36 1.02 10.34 -8.02
C ALA A 36 0.00 10.04 -6.92
N ALA A 37 -1.15 10.73 -6.93
CA ALA A 37 -2.25 10.46 -6.00
C ALA A 37 -2.80 9.02 -6.14
N ALA A 38 -2.92 8.51 -7.37
CA ALA A 38 -3.34 7.13 -7.62
C ALA A 38 -2.32 6.11 -7.07
N VAL A 39 -1.02 6.36 -7.21
CA VAL A 39 0.04 5.51 -6.64
C VAL A 39 -0.01 5.50 -5.11
N VAL A 40 -0.22 6.66 -4.47
CA VAL A 40 -0.42 6.73 -3.01
C VAL A 40 -1.63 5.90 -2.59
N LEU A 41 -2.76 6.06 -3.30
CA LEU A 41 -3.98 5.31 -2.99
C LEU A 41 -3.78 3.79 -3.13
N CYS A 42 -3.13 3.34 -4.19
CA CYS A 42 -2.74 1.94 -4.35
C CYS A 42 -1.83 1.46 -3.21
N GLY A 43 -0.88 2.29 -2.78
CA GLY A 43 0.02 1.99 -1.65
C GLY A 43 -0.74 1.84 -0.33
N VAL A 44 -1.71 2.72 -0.06
CA VAL A 44 -2.59 2.64 1.12
C VAL A 44 -3.40 1.35 1.09
N ILE A 45 -4.03 1.00 -0.05
CA ILE A 45 -4.83 -0.22 -0.19
C ILE A 45 -3.94 -1.46 0.04
N ALA A 46 -2.77 -1.51 -0.58
CA ALA A 46 -1.83 -2.62 -0.42
C ALA A 46 -1.33 -2.76 1.03
N PHE A 47 -1.05 -1.64 1.70
CA PHE A 47 -0.64 -1.63 3.11
C PHE A 47 -1.75 -2.16 4.02
N VAL A 48 -2.98 -1.66 3.86
CA VAL A 48 -4.14 -2.08 4.66
C VAL A 48 -4.42 -3.56 4.46
N LEU A 49 -4.42 -4.04 3.20
CA LEU A 49 -4.61 -5.47 2.89
C LEU A 49 -3.48 -6.33 3.47
N GLY A 50 -2.22 -5.88 3.36
CA GLY A 50 -1.07 -6.58 3.91
C GLY A 50 -1.17 -6.74 5.43
N VAL A 51 -1.48 -5.64 6.15
CA VAL A 51 -1.69 -5.66 7.61
C VAL A 51 -2.83 -6.61 7.96
N LEU A 52 -3.96 -6.49 7.28
CA LEU A 52 -5.15 -7.29 7.54
C LEU A 52 -4.88 -8.78 7.35
N LEU A 53 -4.20 -9.18 6.26
CA LEU A 53 -3.87 -10.56 5.97
C LEU A 53 -2.76 -11.12 6.86
N THR A 54 -1.81 -10.29 7.31
CA THR A 54 -0.76 -10.71 8.24
C THR A 54 -1.31 -10.98 9.64
N PHE A 55 -2.20 -10.11 10.15
CA PHE A 55 -2.72 -10.20 11.52
C PHE A 55 -4.03 -11.00 11.64
N ILE A 56 -4.84 -11.06 10.60
CA ILE A 56 -6.10 -11.80 10.55
C ILE A 56 -6.01 -12.88 9.46
N PRO A 57 -5.37 -14.03 9.77
CA PRO A 57 -5.31 -15.15 8.84
C PRO A 57 -6.73 -15.66 8.55
N GLY A 58 -7.10 -15.70 7.27
CA GLY A 58 -8.44 -16.15 6.84
C GLY A 58 -9.46 -15.04 6.62
N PHE A 59 -9.09 -13.75 6.62
CA PHE A 59 -10.03 -12.64 6.37
C PHE A 59 -10.85 -12.79 5.07
N PHE A 60 -10.26 -13.30 3.99
CA PHE A 60 -10.96 -13.58 2.73
C PHE A 60 -11.50 -15.01 2.60
N SER A 61 -11.23 -15.86 3.59
CA SER A 61 -11.65 -17.26 3.60
C SER A 61 -12.98 -17.36 4.35
N ASN A 62 -14.04 -16.87 3.71
CA ASN A 62 -15.43 -17.04 4.15
C ASN A 62 -15.85 -18.51 4.08
#